data_AF-Q6QJE8-F1
#
_entry.id   AF-Q6QJE8-F1
#
_cell.length_a   1.000
_cell.length_b   1.000
_cell.length_c   1.000
_cell.angle_alpha   90.00
_cell.angle_beta   90.00
_cell.angle_gamma   90.00
#
_symmetry.space_group_name_H-M   'P 1'
#
loop_
_entity.id
_entity.type
_entity.pdbx_description
1 polymer ?
#
loop_
_entity_poly.entity_id
_entity_poly.type
_entity_poly.pdbx_seq_one_letter_code
_entity_poly.pdbx_strand_id
1 'polypeptide(L)'
;ALESTKASELDLEKGLEMRKWVLSGILASEETYLSHLEALLLPMKPLKAAATTSQPVLTSQQIETNFFKVPELYEIHKEFYDGLFPHVQQWSHQQRVGDLFLFTDLLLCTKLKKQSGGKTQQYDCKWYIPLTDLSFQMVDELEA
;
A
#
# COMPACT_ATOMS: atom_id res chain seq x y z
N ALA A 1 -35.06 25.48 6.23
CA ALA A 1 -34.01 25.45 7.28
C ALA A 1 -33.81 24.04 7.83
N LEU A 2 -34.83 23.40 8.44
CA LEU A 2 -34.69 22.06 9.05
C LEU A 2 -34.38 20.91 8.06
N GLU A 3 -34.85 21.00 6.82
CA GLU A 3 -34.56 19.99 5.78
C GLU A 3 -33.14 20.10 5.21
N SER A 4 -32.56 21.31 5.20
CA SER A 4 -31.20 21.55 4.70
C SER A 4 -30.14 20.97 5.64
N THR A 5 -30.36 21.04 6.96
CA THR A 5 -29.45 20.46 7.96
C THR A 5 -29.47 18.91 7.96
N LYS A 6 -30.62 18.29 7.65
CA LYS A 6 -30.72 16.83 7.52
C LYS A 6 -30.01 16.29 6.27
N ALA A 7 -30.08 17.04 5.18
CA ALA A 7 -29.40 16.68 3.93
C ALA A 7 -27.86 16.73 4.09
N SER A 8 -27.34 17.74 4.80
CA SER A 8 -25.89 17.86 5.06
C SER A 8 -25.34 16.78 5.99
N GLU A 9 -26.09 16.36 7.02
CA GLU A 9 -25.68 15.24 7.90
C GLU A 9 -25.62 13.91 7.15
N LEU A 10 -26.58 13.66 6.26
CA LEU A 10 -26.61 12.46 5.42
C LEU A 10 -25.44 12.38 4.44
N ASP A 11 -24.96 13.53 3.93
CA ASP A 11 -23.83 13.57 3.01
C ASP A 11 -22.49 13.36 3.73
N LEU A 12 -22.36 13.93 4.94
CA LEU A 12 -21.20 13.71 5.80
C LEU A 12 -21.05 12.24 6.22
N GLU A 13 -22.16 11.57 6.52
CA GLU A 13 -22.17 10.15 6.88
C GLU A 13 -21.72 9.28 5.69
N LYS A 14 -22.24 9.55 4.48
CA LYS A 14 -21.80 8.87 3.26
C LYS A 14 -20.32 9.09 2.99
N GLY A 15 -19.82 10.32 3.14
CA GLY A 15 -18.39 10.63 2.99
C GLY A 15 -17.53 9.84 3.99
N LEU A 16 -18.01 9.70 5.22
CA LEU A 16 -17.35 8.91 6.25
C LEU A 16 -17.33 7.40 5.93
N GLU A 17 -18.44 6.85 5.46
CA GLU A 17 -18.55 5.45 5.02
C GLU A 17 -17.66 5.18 3.81
N MET A 18 -17.66 6.07 2.82
CA MET A 18 -16.80 5.98 1.64
C MET A 18 -15.33 6.00 2.03
N ARG A 19 -14.93 6.90 2.94
CA ARG A 19 -13.56 6.97 3.44
C ARG A 19 -13.15 5.67 4.15
N LYS A 20 -14.00 5.11 5.01
CA LYS A 20 -13.76 3.80 5.63
C LYS A 20 -13.60 2.70 4.59
N TRP A 21 -14.47 2.69 3.58
CA TRP A 21 -14.45 1.69 2.51
C TRP A 21 -13.15 1.75 1.71
N VAL A 22 -12.73 2.95 1.30
CA VAL A 22 -11.46 3.16 0.59
C VAL A 22 -10.27 2.69 1.42
N LEU A 23 -10.19 3.08 2.69
CA LEU A 23 -9.09 2.68 3.57
C LEU A 23 -9.08 1.17 3.85
N SER A 24 -10.25 0.54 3.93
CA SER A 24 -10.36 -0.92 4.05
C SER A 24 -9.85 -1.62 2.79
N GLY A 25 -10.12 -1.05 1.60
CA GLY A 25 -9.59 -1.53 0.33
C GLY A 25 -8.06 -1.42 0.26
N ILE A 26 -7.50 -0.29 0.70
CA ILE A 26 -6.05 -0.09 0.81
C ILE A 26 -5.45 -1.14 1.74
N LEU A 27 -6.03 -1.33 2.91
CA LEU A 27 -5.56 -2.30 3.89
C LEU A 27 -5.55 -3.74 3.37
N ALA A 28 -6.62 -4.16 2.67
CA ALA A 28 -6.68 -5.48 2.04
C ALA A 28 -5.64 -5.65 0.93
N SER A 29 -5.36 -4.57 0.18
CA SER A 29 -4.32 -4.58 -0.84
C SER A 29 -2.92 -4.68 -0.23
N GLU A 30 -2.68 -4.00 0.90
CA GLU A 30 -1.42 -4.06 1.64
C GLU A 30 -1.18 -5.43 2.27
N GLU A 31 -2.22 -6.06 2.85
CA GLU A 31 -2.13 -7.45 3.35
C GLU A 31 -1.67 -8.41 2.25
N THR A 32 -2.27 -8.27 1.06
CA THR A 32 -1.91 -9.07 -0.11
C THR A 32 -0.48 -8.76 -0.58
N TYR A 33 -0.09 -7.49 -0.59
CA TYR A 33 1.25 -7.06 -0.99
C TYR A 33 2.34 -7.56 -0.06
N LEU A 34 2.12 -7.45 1.25
CA LEU A 34 3.01 -7.97 2.29
C LEU A 34 3.17 -9.48 2.21
N SER A 35 2.10 -10.22 1.94
CA SER A 35 2.18 -11.68 1.72
C SER A 35 3.08 -12.03 0.53
N HIS A 36 3.01 -11.27 -0.57
CA HIS A 36 3.90 -11.46 -1.71
C HIS A 36 5.36 -11.11 -1.40
N LEU A 37 5.60 -10.02 -0.67
CA LEU A 37 6.95 -9.64 -0.24
C LEU A 37 7.55 -10.69 0.72
N GLU A 38 6.78 -11.20 1.67
CA GLU A 38 7.21 -12.27 2.57
C GLU A 38 7.59 -13.55 1.80
N ALA A 39 6.80 -13.91 0.77
CA ALA A 39 7.11 -15.03 -0.12
C ALA A 39 8.43 -14.84 -0.89
N LEU A 40 8.82 -13.60 -1.20
CA LEU A 40 10.14 -13.28 -1.80
C LEU A 40 11.27 -13.32 -0.77
N LEU A 41 11.00 -12.98 0.49
CA LEU A 41 12.00 -13.00 1.57
C LEU A 41 12.33 -14.43 2.05
N LEU A 42 11.37 -15.35 2.00
CA LEU A 42 11.56 -16.76 2.38
C LEU A 42 12.74 -17.44 1.67
N PRO A 43 12.86 -17.42 0.32
CA PRO A 43 14.00 -18.00 -0.38
C PRO A 43 15.28 -17.17 -0.22
N MET A 44 15.18 -15.86 0.08
CA MET A 44 16.35 -15.00 0.20
C MET A 44 17.26 -15.40 1.38
N LYS A 45 16.69 -15.79 2.53
CA LYS A 45 17.47 -16.23 3.71
C LYS A 45 18.38 -17.43 3.42
N PRO A 46 17.89 -18.58 2.91
CA PRO A 46 18.75 -19.71 2.57
C PRO A 46 19.64 -19.42 1.36
N LEU A 47 19.23 -18.60 0.39
CA LEU A 47 20.08 -18.21 -0.73
C LEU A 47 21.30 -17.40 -0.27
N LYS A 48 21.12 -16.43 0.64
CA LYS A 48 22.24 -15.68 1.25
C LYS A 48 23.18 -16.60 2.03
N ALA A 49 22.64 -17.56 2.78
CA ALA A 49 23.44 -18.55 3.51
C ALA A 49 24.19 -19.53 2.58
N ALA A 50 23.57 -19.92 1.47
CA ALA A 50 24.19 -20.80 0.47
C ALA A 50 25.30 -20.09 -0.33
N ALA A 51 25.19 -18.78 -0.53
CA ALA A 51 26.16 -17.97 -1.26
C ALA A 51 27.56 -17.95 -0.61
N THR A 52 27.65 -18.20 0.71
CA THR A 52 28.93 -18.30 1.45
C THR A 52 29.52 -19.71 1.47
N THR A 53 28.83 -20.69 0.86
CA THR A 53 29.32 -22.08 0.80
C THR A 53 30.25 -22.29 -0.39
N SER A 54 30.97 -23.41 -0.40
CA SER A 54 31.92 -23.76 -1.45
C SER A 54 31.30 -24.02 -2.83
N GLN A 55 29.96 -24.13 -2.93
CA GLN A 55 29.24 -24.35 -4.19
C GLN A 55 27.92 -23.53 -4.24
N PRO A 56 28.01 -22.22 -4.47
CA PRO A 56 26.83 -21.38 -4.52
C PRO A 56 26.11 -21.53 -5.88
N VAL A 57 24.78 -21.74 -5.84
CA VAL A 57 23.91 -21.74 -7.03
C VAL A 57 23.74 -20.33 -7.59
N LEU A 58 23.78 -19.31 -6.72
CA LEU A 58 23.77 -17.88 -7.07
C LEU A 58 24.86 -17.18 -6.26
N THR A 59 25.57 -16.24 -6.90
CA THR A 59 26.56 -15.40 -6.20
C THR A 59 25.89 -14.40 -5.27
N SER A 60 26.58 -13.96 -4.21
CA SER A 60 26.07 -12.93 -3.29
C SER A 60 25.65 -11.65 -4.04
N GLN A 61 26.41 -11.25 -5.06
CA GLN A 61 26.10 -10.08 -5.88
C GLN A 61 24.80 -10.22 -6.68
N GLN A 62 24.52 -11.41 -7.23
CA GLN A 62 23.26 -11.68 -7.93
C GLN A 62 22.07 -11.68 -6.97
N ILE A 63 22.25 -12.18 -5.75
CA ILE A 63 21.21 -12.15 -4.71
C ILE A 63 20.96 -10.70 -4.27
N GLU A 64 22.00 -9.91 -4.04
CA GLU A 64 21.85 -8.49 -3.70
C GLU A 64 21.18 -7.70 -4.81
N THR A 65 21.48 -7.98 -6.08
CA THR A 65 20.85 -7.31 -7.22
C THR A 65 19.37 -7.70 -7.34
N ASN A 66 19.05 -9.00 -7.22
CA ASN A 66 17.69 -9.51 -7.41
C ASN A 66 16.74 -9.21 -6.24
N PHE A 67 17.26 -9.13 -5.01
CA PHE A 67 16.48 -8.86 -3.80
C PHE A 67 16.82 -7.50 -3.19
N PHE A 68 17.39 -6.60 -3.99
CA PHE A 68 17.75 -5.26 -3.53
C PHE A 68 16.52 -4.57 -2.94
N LYS A 69 16.64 -4.09 -1.70
CA LYS A 69 15.61 -3.33 -0.97
C LYS A 69 14.28 -4.05 -0.68
N VAL A 70 14.14 -5.34 -1.05
CA VAL A 70 12.92 -6.11 -0.74
C VAL A 70 12.64 -6.19 0.77
N PRO A 71 13.63 -6.43 1.65
CA PRO A 71 13.40 -6.42 3.10
C PRO A 71 12.98 -5.04 3.61
N GLU A 72 13.67 -3.98 3.21
CA GLU A 72 13.34 -2.63 3.64
C GLU A 72 11.95 -2.19 3.14
N LEU A 73 11.58 -2.58 1.92
CA LEU A 73 10.26 -2.33 1.36
C LEU A 73 9.17 -3.07 2.15
N TYR A 74 9.42 -4.31 2.57
CA TYR A 74 8.51 -5.05 3.44
C TYR A 74 8.28 -4.32 4.76
N GLU A 75 9.34 -3.87 5.43
CA GLU A 75 9.23 -3.17 6.71
C GLU A 75 8.42 -1.87 6.60
N ILE A 76 8.68 -1.05 5.56
CA ILE A 76 7.95 0.20 5.32
C ILE A 76 6.44 -0.06 5.13
N HIS A 77 6.09 -1.02 4.27
CA HIS A 77 4.68 -1.36 4.04
C HIS A 77 4.04 -2.04 5.25
N LYS A 78 4.82 -2.79 6.04
CA LYS A 78 4.35 -3.46 7.25
C LYS A 78 4.02 -2.44 8.33
N GLU A 79 4.89 -1.43 8.51
CA GLU A 79 4.67 -0.32 9.43
C GLU A 79 3.43 0.49 9.03
N PHE A 80 3.26 0.79 7.73
CA PHE A 80 2.06 1.44 7.23
C PHE A 80 0.79 0.62 7.50
N TYR A 81 0.80 -0.68 7.21
CA TYR A 81 -0.33 -1.58 7.47
C TYR A 81 -0.68 -1.63 8.96
N ASP A 82 0.32 -1.85 9.81
CA ASP A 82 0.14 -1.98 11.27
C ASP A 82 -0.34 -0.66 11.89
N GLY A 83 0.08 0.48 11.34
CA GLY A 83 -0.44 1.80 11.68
C GLY A 83 -1.89 1.99 11.23
N LEU A 84 -2.24 1.61 10.00
CA LEU A 84 -3.56 1.85 9.42
C LEU A 84 -4.66 0.92 10.00
N PHE A 85 -4.31 -0.33 10.30
CA PHE A 85 -5.24 -1.36 10.80
C PHE A 85 -6.10 -0.94 12.00
N PRO A 86 -5.55 -0.45 13.12
CA PRO A 86 -6.35 -0.05 14.27
C PRO A 86 -7.31 1.09 13.92
N HIS A 87 -6.90 1.99 13.01
CA HIS A 87 -7.75 3.12 12.63
C HIS A 87 -8.96 2.71 11.81
N VAL A 88 -8.83 1.71 10.92
CA VAL A 88 -9.96 1.18 10.13
C VAL A 88 -10.88 0.31 10.99
N GLN A 89 -10.33 -0.47 11.93
CA GLN A 89 -11.12 -1.28 12.87
C GLN A 89 -11.96 -0.41 13.81
N GLN A 90 -11.36 0.62 14.40
CA GLN A 90 -12.03 1.55 15.32
C GLN A 90 -12.38 2.87 14.62
N TRP A 91 -13.24 2.79 13.61
CA TRP A 91 -13.60 3.94 12.78
C TRP A 91 -14.50 4.95 13.53
N SER A 92 -14.17 6.24 13.43
CA SER A 92 -14.94 7.35 14.01
C SER A 92 -14.86 8.62 13.16
N HIS A 93 -15.78 9.57 13.36
CA HIS A 93 -15.79 10.86 12.65
C HIS A 93 -14.53 11.71 12.88
N GLN A 94 -13.87 11.55 14.02
CA GLN A 94 -12.70 12.33 14.40
C GLN A 94 -11.39 11.69 13.93
N GLN A 95 -11.47 10.50 13.32
CA GLN A 95 -10.30 9.75 12.91
C GLN A 95 -9.52 10.48 11.81
N ARG A 96 -8.24 10.71 12.08
CA ARG A 96 -7.26 11.24 11.13
C ARG A 96 -6.26 10.14 10.86
N VAL A 97 -6.00 9.88 9.58
CA VAL A 97 -5.03 8.87 9.13
C VAL A 97 -4.00 9.48 8.18
N GLY A 98 -4.09 10.79 7.92
CA GLY A 98 -3.29 11.47 6.89
C GLY A 98 -1.80 11.44 7.20
N ASP A 99 -1.44 11.45 8.47
CA ASP A 99 -0.07 11.31 8.98
C ASP A 99 0.57 9.98 8.56
N LEU A 100 -0.18 8.88 8.52
CA LEU A 100 0.32 7.59 8.06
C LEU A 100 0.70 7.59 6.57
N PHE A 101 -0.01 8.37 5.77
CA PHE A 101 0.30 8.48 4.35
C PHE A 101 1.56 9.31 4.13
N LEU A 102 1.85 10.31 4.96
CA LEU A 102 3.05 11.17 4.80
C LEU A 102 4.38 10.39 4.81
N PHE A 103 4.41 9.17 5.36
CA PHE A 103 5.61 8.33 5.40
C PHE A 103 5.77 7.44 4.17
N THR A 104 4.70 7.18 3.43
CA THR A 104 4.72 6.41 2.18
C THR A 104 4.74 7.39 1.00
N ASP A 105 5.88 7.99 0.69
CA ASP A 105 6.02 9.09 -0.30
C ASP A 105 5.53 8.80 -1.73
N LEU A 106 4.97 7.60 -2.03
CA LEU A 106 4.64 7.15 -3.37
C LEU A 106 3.35 6.31 -3.39
N LEU A 107 2.36 6.71 -4.19
CA LEU A 107 1.31 5.82 -4.68
C LEU A 107 1.77 5.15 -5.96
N LEU A 108 1.83 3.81 -6.00
CA LEU A 108 2.24 3.05 -7.19
C LEU A 108 1.09 2.22 -7.74
N CYS A 109 0.70 2.46 -8.99
CA CYS A 109 -0.27 1.62 -9.71
C CYS A 109 0.46 0.62 -10.61
N THR A 110 0.20 -0.68 -10.41
CA THR A 110 0.71 -1.73 -11.29
C THR A 110 -0.42 -2.52 -11.93
N LYS A 111 -0.20 -2.95 -13.18
CA LYS A 111 -1.10 -3.85 -13.90
C LYS A 111 -0.47 -5.24 -13.95
N LEU A 112 -1.16 -6.23 -13.40
CA LEU A 112 -0.80 -7.63 -13.56
C LEU A 112 -1.00 -8.06 -15.03
N LYS A 113 0.08 -8.49 -15.68
CA LYS A 113 0.04 -9.04 -17.03
C LYS A 113 0.02 -10.56 -16.92
N LYS A 114 -1.16 -11.16 -17.09
CA LYS A 114 -1.30 -12.62 -17.20
C LYS A 114 -0.77 -13.06 -18.56
N GLN A 115 0.37 -13.74 -18.57
CA GLN A 115 0.92 -14.35 -19.78
C GLN A 115 0.27 -15.74 -19.98
N SER A 116 -0.41 -15.93 -21.11
CA SER A 116 -0.88 -17.26 -21.52
C SER A 116 0.33 -18.07 -21.96
N GLY A 117 0.85 -18.93 -21.08
CA GLY A 117 1.84 -19.96 -21.43
C GLY A 117 3.17 -20.01 -20.66
N GLY A 118 3.37 -19.31 -19.55
CA GLY A 118 4.63 -19.40 -18.79
C GLY A 118 4.54 -18.94 -17.33
N LYS A 119 5.29 -19.62 -16.45
CA LYS A 119 5.19 -19.64 -14.96
C LYS A 119 5.59 -18.35 -14.22
N THR A 120 5.64 -17.18 -14.85
CA THR A 120 6.09 -15.95 -14.16
C THR A 120 5.09 -14.82 -14.32
N GLN A 121 4.52 -14.38 -13.20
CA GLN A 121 3.63 -13.22 -13.16
C GLN A 121 4.47 -11.95 -13.38
N GLN A 122 4.15 -11.19 -14.45
CA GLN A 122 4.82 -9.94 -14.76
C GLN A 122 3.90 -8.77 -14.39
N TYR A 123 4.41 -7.85 -13.58
CA TYR A 123 3.71 -6.61 -13.22
C TYR A 123 4.28 -5.46 -14.04
N ASP A 124 3.40 -4.65 -14.62
CA ASP A 124 3.76 -3.49 -15.42
C ASP A 124 3.38 -2.22 -14.63
N CYS A 125 4.37 -1.41 -14.26
CA CYS A 125 4.13 -0.12 -13.63
C CYS A 125 3.36 0.78 -14.60
N LYS A 126 2.16 1.25 -14.21
CA LYS A 126 1.31 2.09 -15.06
C LYS A 126 1.52 3.57 -14.79
N TRP A 127 1.54 3.93 -13.52
CA TRP A 127 1.83 5.27 -13.07
C TRP A 127 2.23 5.21 -11.59
N TYR A 128 2.96 6.21 -11.15
CA TYR A 128 3.18 6.49 -9.76
C TYR A 128 2.87 7.97 -9.50
N ILE A 129 2.43 8.29 -8.30
CA ILE A 129 2.21 9.67 -7.86
C ILE A 129 2.99 9.84 -6.56
N PRO A 130 4.03 10.69 -6.53
CA PRO A 130 4.62 11.13 -5.28
C PRO A 130 3.56 11.82 -4.43
N LEU A 131 3.49 11.52 -3.13
CA LEU A 131 2.47 12.17 -2.28
C LEU A 131 2.66 13.69 -2.19
N THR A 132 3.88 14.19 -2.42
CA THR A 132 4.16 15.63 -2.57
C THR A 132 3.38 16.29 -3.70
N ASP A 133 2.98 15.51 -4.71
CA ASP A 133 2.31 16.01 -5.91
C ASP A 133 0.77 15.91 -5.78
N LEU A 134 0.26 15.36 -4.67
CA LEU A 134 -1.18 15.31 -4.39
C LEU A 134 -1.65 16.61 -3.73
N SER A 135 -2.32 17.46 -4.50
CA SER A 135 -3.15 18.52 -3.94
C SER A 135 -4.57 18.01 -3.74
N PHE A 136 -5.00 17.86 -2.50
CA PHE A 136 -6.41 17.68 -2.20
C PHE A 136 -7.09 19.04 -2.27
N GLN A 137 -7.95 19.25 -3.27
CA GLN A 137 -8.94 20.31 -3.15
C GLN A 137 -9.88 19.86 -2.02
N MET A 138 -9.78 20.50 -0.85
CA MET A 138 -10.94 20.60 0.02
C MET A 138 -12.03 21.18 -0.87
N VAL A 139 -13.13 20.45 -1.03
CA VAL A 139 -14.34 21.04 -1.59
C VAL A 139 -14.75 22.09 -0.55
N ASP A 140 -14.28 23.32 -0.74
CA ASP A 140 -14.90 24.47 -0.12
C ASP A 140 -16.32 24.49 -0.67
N GLU A 141 -17.28 23.99 0.11
CA GLU A 141 -18.69 24.38 -0.03
C GLU A 141 -18.87 25.83 0.43
N LEU A 142 -18.11 26.72 -0.20
CA LEU A 142 -18.19 28.15 -0.06
C LEU A 142 -18.06 28.72 -1.47
N GLU A 143 -19.15 28.60 -2.22
CA GLU A 143 -19.74 29.74 -2.93
C GLU A 143 -21.08 29.38 -3.60
N ALA A 144 -22.11 30.12 -3.16
CA ALA A 144 -23.42 30.39 -3.77
C ALA A 144 -24.54 29.34 -3.72
#